data_AF-A0A4R4SE75-F1
#
_entry.id   AF-A0A4R4SE75-F1
#
_cell.length_a   1.000
_cell.length_b   1.000
_cell.length_c   1.000
_cell.angle_alpha   90.00
_cell.angle_beta   90.00
_cell.angle_gamma   90.00
#
_symmetry.space_group_name_H-M   'P 1'
#
loop_
_entity.id
_entity.type
_entity.pdbx_description
1 polymer ?
#
loop_
_entity_poly.entity_id
_entity_poly.type
_entity_poly.pdbx_seq_one_letter_code
_entity_poly.pdbx_strand_id
1 'polypeptide(L)'
;MWKRTLRIGGLVVPPPLAELVRSGRWVAPRDDRVLTEVFGEEPEQPEFYGKAMLVRQNASWQALRADEVAGIDTARTVVIGDLGPDMPFVLDYRTSPDDPRVLYLGGPGDVRWRQVAANAAELIDRLYRR
;
A
#
# COMPACT_ATOMS: atom_id res chain seq x y z
N MET A 1 28.37 1.40 -5.01
CA MET A 1 27.53 1.91 -3.92
C MET A 1 26.25 1.07 -3.88
N TRP A 2 26.13 0.09 -2.99
CA TRP A 2 24.95 -0.79 -2.94
C TRP A 2 23.76 -0.01 -2.38
N LYS A 3 22.72 0.24 -3.20
CA LYS A 3 21.46 0.81 -2.70
C LYS A 3 20.87 -0.19 -1.69
N ARG A 4 20.92 0.15 -0.39
CA ARG A 4 20.34 -0.69 0.68
C ARG A 4 18.86 -0.95 0.37
N THR A 5 18.47 -2.22 0.35
CA THR A 5 17.08 -2.67 0.26
C THR A 5 16.22 -1.95 1.30
N LEU A 6 15.06 -1.41 0.89
CA LEU A 6 14.13 -0.77 1.80
C LEU A 6 13.34 -1.87 2.52
N ARG A 7 13.37 -1.85 3.85
CA ARG A 7 12.65 -2.80 4.70
C ARG A 7 11.74 -2.06 5.67
N ILE A 8 10.54 -2.58 5.86
CA ILE A 8 9.53 -2.09 6.79
C ILE A 8 9.03 -3.28 7.61
N GLY A 9 9.25 -3.27 8.93
CA GLY A 9 8.87 -4.39 9.79
C GLY A 9 9.46 -5.74 9.38
N GLY A 10 10.70 -5.75 8.88
CA GLY A 10 11.36 -6.95 8.36
C GLY A 10 10.99 -7.34 6.92
N LEU A 11 9.89 -6.81 6.38
CA LEU A 11 9.41 -7.09 5.02
C LEU A 11 10.12 -6.20 3.99
N VAL A 12 10.45 -6.78 2.83
CA VAL A 12 11.20 -6.09 1.76
C VAL A 12 10.24 -5.35 0.85
N VAL A 13 10.32 -4.03 0.81
CA VAL A 13 9.54 -3.23 -0.13
C VAL A 13 10.02 -3.50 -1.57
N PRO A 14 9.13 -3.85 -2.51
CA PRO A 14 9.50 -4.13 -3.89
C PRO A 14 10.35 -3.02 -4.53
N PRO A 15 11.41 -3.35 -5.29
CA PRO A 15 12.36 -2.37 -5.81
C PRO A 15 11.74 -1.19 -6.58
N PRO A 16 10.72 -1.38 -7.46
CA PRO A 16 10.09 -0.26 -8.17
C PRO A 16 9.45 0.77 -7.22
N LEU A 17 8.70 0.30 -6.23
CA LEU A 17 8.07 1.15 -5.23
C LEU A 17 9.13 1.81 -4.33
N ALA A 18 10.14 1.06 -3.91
CA ALA A 18 11.21 1.59 -3.08
C ALA A 18 11.97 2.74 -3.79
N GLU A 19 12.11 2.70 -5.11
CA GLU A 19 12.71 3.80 -5.87
C GLU A 19 11.81 5.05 -5.90
N LEU A 20 10.49 4.88 -6.06
CA LEU A 20 9.54 6.00 -5.99
C LEU A 20 9.54 6.65 -4.60
N VAL A 21 9.53 5.85 -3.54
CA VAL A 21 9.61 6.32 -2.15
C VAL A 21 10.91 7.09 -1.90
N ARG A 22 12.06 6.55 -2.34
CA ARG A 22 13.36 7.22 -2.16
C ARG A 22 13.49 8.52 -2.95
N SER A 23 12.87 8.59 -4.13
CA SER A 23 12.89 9.78 -4.98
C SER A 23 11.79 10.79 -4.64
N GLY A 24 10.95 10.53 -3.63
CA GLY A 24 9.83 11.41 -3.28
C GLY A 24 8.73 11.45 -4.35
N ARG A 25 8.66 10.44 -5.22
CA ARG A 25 7.70 10.34 -6.33
C ARG A 25 6.56 9.37 -6.05
N TRP A 26 6.61 8.67 -4.92
CA TRP A 26 5.46 7.93 -4.42
C TRP A 26 4.49 8.92 -3.77
N VAL A 27 3.62 9.49 -4.60
CA VAL A 27 2.63 10.51 -4.23
C VAL A 27 1.31 10.19 -4.93
N ALA A 28 0.18 10.52 -4.33
CA ALA A 28 -1.13 10.31 -4.96
C ALA A 28 -1.17 11.01 -6.34
N PRO A 29 -1.67 10.34 -7.40
CA PRO A 29 -1.99 11.03 -8.66
C PRO A 29 -2.94 12.21 -8.41
N ARG A 30 -2.79 13.28 -9.18
CA ARG A 30 -3.65 14.47 -9.05
C ARG A 30 -5.05 14.28 -9.63
N ASP A 31 -5.23 13.28 -10.48
CA ASP A 31 -6.52 12.95 -11.08
C ASP A 31 -7.16 11.82 -10.28
N ASP A 32 -8.16 12.16 -9.47
CA ASP A 32 -8.89 11.19 -8.65
C ASP A 32 -9.56 10.10 -9.48
N ARG A 33 -9.84 10.34 -10.77
CA ARG A 33 -10.40 9.30 -11.66
C ARG A 33 -9.47 8.10 -11.76
N VAL A 34 -8.16 8.33 -11.78
CA VAL A 34 -7.17 7.24 -11.81
C VAL A 34 -7.26 6.41 -10.54
N LEU A 35 -7.45 7.05 -9.39
CA LEU A 35 -7.63 6.37 -8.11
C LEU A 35 -8.95 5.59 -8.09
N THR A 36 -10.06 6.21 -8.50
CA THR A 36 -11.36 5.54 -8.59
C THR A 36 -11.34 4.33 -9.52
N GLU A 37 -10.63 4.38 -10.63
CA GLU A 37 -10.53 3.25 -11.55
C GLU A 37 -9.63 2.12 -11.01
N VAL A 38 -8.57 2.45 -10.27
CA VAL A 38 -7.65 1.45 -9.70
C VAL A 38 -8.26 0.78 -8.48
N PHE A 39 -8.81 1.58 -7.58
CA PHE A 39 -9.29 1.12 -6.29
C PHE A 39 -10.77 0.80 -6.31
N GLY A 40 -11.54 1.36 -7.25
CA GLY A 40 -12.98 1.08 -7.39
C GLY A 40 -13.86 1.86 -6.41
N GLU A 41 -13.36 2.93 -5.80
CA GLU A 41 -14.13 3.90 -5.02
C GLU A 41 -13.44 5.27 -5.03
N GLU A 42 -14.20 6.34 -4.76
CA GLU A 42 -13.69 7.71 -4.76
C GLU A 42 -12.80 7.95 -3.53
N PRO A 43 -11.62 8.58 -3.70
CA PRO A 43 -10.72 8.83 -2.58
C PRO A 43 -11.20 10.01 -1.72
N GLU A 44 -11.00 9.91 -0.41
CA GLU A 44 -11.18 10.96 0.58
C GLU A 44 -9.82 11.39 1.14
N GLN A 45 -9.18 12.38 0.52
CA GLN A 45 -7.85 12.89 0.91
C GLN A 45 -6.74 11.81 0.86
N PRO A 46 -6.45 11.25 -0.32
CA PRO A 46 -5.54 10.12 -0.44
C PRO A 46 -4.11 10.48 0.00
N GLU A 47 -3.50 9.64 0.83
CA GLU A 47 -2.11 9.80 1.27
C GLU A 47 -1.26 8.60 0.85
N PHE A 48 -0.16 8.88 0.14
CA PHE A 48 0.80 7.87 -0.29
C PHE A 48 2.06 8.01 0.57
N TYR A 49 2.42 6.95 1.31
CA TYR A 49 3.39 7.08 2.40
C TYR A 49 4.82 7.21 1.90
N GLY A 50 5.41 8.40 2.11
CA GLY A 50 6.85 8.59 2.02
C GLY A 50 7.61 7.77 3.07
N LYS A 51 8.96 7.76 3.00
CA LYS A 51 9.80 6.90 3.84
C LYS A 51 9.51 7.02 5.35
N ALA A 52 9.38 8.25 5.86
CA ALA A 52 9.13 8.48 7.29
C ALA A 52 7.76 7.94 7.72
N MET A 53 6.74 8.17 6.89
CA MET A 53 5.38 7.69 7.13
C MET A 53 5.29 6.17 7.05
N LEU A 54 5.97 5.53 6.08
CA LEU A 54 6.03 4.06 6.02
C LEU A 54 6.55 3.47 7.33
N VAL A 55 7.64 4.01 7.89
CA VAL A 55 8.20 3.50 9.14
C VAL A 55 7.22 3.72 10.30
N ARG A 56 6.68 4.93 10.43
CA ARG A 56 5.79 5.29 11.54
C ARG A 56 4.47 4.50 11.49
N GLN A 57 3.78 4.53 10.36
CA GLN A 57 2.46 3.91 10.23
C GLN A 57 2.54 2.39 10.35
N ASN A 58 3.59 1.78 9.79
CA ASN A 58 3.71 0.33 9.88
C ASN A 58 4.11 -0.16 11.28
N ALA A 59 4.77 0.66 12.10
CA ALA A 59 5.01 0.30 13.50
C ALA A 59 3.69 0.16 14.28
N SER A 60 2.74 1.06 14.05
CA SER A 60 1.38 0.97 14.63
C SER A 60 0.57 -0.16 14.00
N TRP A 61 0.57 -0.25 12.67
CA TRP A 61 -0.15 -1.28 11.91
C TRP A 61 0.20 -2.69 12.37
N GLN A 62 1.50 -2.99 12.51
CA GLN A 62 1.97 -4.33 12.86
C GLN A 62 1.71 -4.70 14.33
N ALA A 63 1.29 -3.74 15.15
CA ALA A 63 0.83 -4.00 16.51
C ALA A 63 -0.68 -4.35 16.58
N LEU A 64 -1.43 -4.10 15.51
CA LEU A 64 -2.87 -4.39 15.46
C LEU A 64 -3.12 -5.89 15.31
N ARG A 65 -4.18 -6.38 15.93
CA ARG A 65 -4.66 -7.75 15.78
C ARG A 65 -5.52 -7.87 14.52
N ALA A 66 -5.59 -9.08 13.96
CA ALA A 66 -6.31 -9.30 12.71
C ALA A 66 -7.80 -8.94 12.78
N ASP A 67 -8.47 -9.16 13.92
CA ASP A 67 -9.86 -8.79 14.15
C ASP A 67 -10.11 -7.28 14.11
N GLU A 68 -9.08 -6.48 14.35
CA GLU A 68 -9.15 -5.01 14.31
C GLU A 68 -9.11 -4.45 12.88
N VAL A 69 -8.74 -5.29 11.89
CA VAL A 69 -8.50 -4.88 10.50
C VAL A 69 -9.07 -5.88 9.49
N ALA A 70 -10.33 -6.28 9.70
CA ALA A 70 -11.07 -7.15 8.80
C ALA A 70 -10.34 -8.49 8.46
N GLY A 71 -9.65 -9.06 9.45
CA GLY A 71 -9.04 -10.38 9.38
C GLY A 71 -7.69 -10.46 8.65
N ILE A 72 -7.06 -9.34 8.32
CA ILE A 72 -5.74 -9.37 7.68
C ILE A 72 -4.61 -9.65 8.68
N ASP A 73 -3.59 -10.40 8.25
CA ASP A 73 -2.37 -10.59 9.03
C ASP A 73 -1.46 -9.36 8.89
N THR A 74 -1.47 -8.52 9.91
CA THR A 74 -0.74 -7.25 9.95
C THR A 74 0.77 -7.45 9.96
N ALA A 75 1.27 -8.54 10.55
CA ALA A 75 2.70 -8.87 10.59
C ALA A 75 3.25 -9.29 9.21
N ARG A 76 2.36 -9.71 8.30
CA ARG A 76 2.71 -10.11 6.91
C ARG A 76 2.26 -9.10 5.86
N THR A 77 1.98 -7.86 6.27
CA THR A 77 1.60 -6.77 5.37
C THR A 77 2.38 -5.49 5.64
N VAL A 78 2.43 -4.64 4.62
CA VAL A 78 2.98 -3.27 4.72
C VAL A 78 1.97 -2.29 4.15
N VAL A 79 1.44 -1.38 4.98
CA VAL A 79 0.62 -0.26 4.51
C VAL A 79 1.49 0.72 3.76
N ILE A 80 1.10 1.05 2.54
CA ILE A 80 1.87 1.91 1.62
C ILE A 80 1.13 3.21 1.27
N GLY A 81 -0.10 3.35 1.74
CA GLY A 81 -0.92 4.54 1.68
C GLY A 81 -2.35 4.22 2.09
N ASP A 82 -3.20 5.24 2.02
CA ASP A 82 -4.64 5.14 2.20
C ASP A 82 -5.35 6.05 1.19
N LEU A 83 -6.60 5.70 0.90
CA LEU A 83 -7.50 6.55 0.13
C LEU A 83 -8.36 7.43 1.03
N GLY A 84 -8.10 7.46 2.33
CA GLY A 84 -8.93 8.15 3.32
C GLY A 84 -9.08 7.36 4.62
N PRO A 85 -9.90 7.86 5.55
CA PRO A 85 -10.13 7.24 6.85
C PRO A 85 -10.56 5.78 6.71
N ASP A 86 -9.85 4.88 7.38
CA ASP A 86 -10.12 3.43 7.36
C ASP A 86 -10.09 2.77 5.97
N MET A 87 -9.44 3.41 4.99
CA MET A 87 -9.30 2.93 3.61
C MET A 87 -7.81 2.66 3.23
N PRO A 88 -7.06 1.83 3.98
CA PRO A 88 -5.66 1.54 3.68
C PRO A 88 -5.50 0.62 2.47
N PHE A 89 -4.38 0.78 1.76
CA PHE A 89 -3.89 -0.22 0.83
C PHE A 89 -2.47 -0.69 1.18
N VAL A 90 -2.24 -1.98 0.98
CA VAL A 90 -1.12 -2.72 1.55
C VAL A 90 -0.44 -3.62 0.53
N LEU A 91 0.85 -3.86 0.73
CA LEU A 91 1.55 -5.01 0.18
C LEU A 91 1.24 -6.23 1.06
N ASP A 92 0.74 -7.31 0.46
CA ASP A 92 0.42 -8.56 1.16
C ASP A 92 1.38 -9.68 0.77
N TYR A 93 2.20 -10.10 1.75
CA TYR A 93 3.25 -11.10 1.59
C TYR A 93 2.78 -12.51 1.99
N ARG A 94 1.48 -12.70 2.27
CA ARG A 94 0.94 -14.01 2.68
C ARG A 94 1.13 -15.08 1.61
N THR A 95 1.03 -14.71 0.34
CA THR A 95 1.12 -15.61 -0.81
C THR A 95 2.52 -15.66 -1.43
N SER A 96 3.30 -14.58 -1.34
CA SER A 96 4.65 -14.49 -1.92
C SER A 96 5.52 -13.53 -1.10
N PRO A 97 6.72 -13.96 -0.65
CA PRO A 97 7.63 -13.10 0.10
C PRO A 97 8.38 -12.09 -0.79
N ASP A 98 8.53 -12.39 -2.08
CA ASP A 98 9.34 -11.58 -3.02
C ASP A 98 8.49 -10.75 -3.99
N ASP A 99 7.24 -11.17 -4.24
CA ASP A 99 6.30 -10.48 -5.13
C ASP A 99 4.92 -10.34 -4.46
N PRO A 100 4.80 -9.48 -3.43
CA PRO A 100 3.56 -9.31 -2.69
C PRO A 100 2.49 -8.69 -3.58
N ARG A 101 1.26 -9.22 -3.47
CA ARG A 101 0.09 -8.60 -4.11
C ARG A 101 -0.30 -7.30 -3.42
N VAL A 102 -1.08 -6.48 -4.11
CA VAL A 102 -1.61 -5.24 -3.51
C VAL A 102 -3.07 -5.45 -3.14
N LEU A 103 -3.36 -5.28 -1.85
CA LEU A 103 -4.71 -5.30 -1.33
C LEU A 103 -5.14 -3.91 -0.90
N TYR A 104 -6.44 -3.68 -0.92
CA TYR A 104 -7.10 -2.46 -0.49
C TYR A 104 -8.32 -2.81 0.36
N LEU A 105 -8.52 -2.12 1.48
CA LEU A 105 -9.70 -2.24 2.31
C LEU A 105 -10.70 -1.17 1.87
N GLY A 106 -11.87 -1.61 1.42
CA GLY A 106 -12.91 -0.67 1.02
C GLY A 106 -13.51 0.10 2.20
N GLY A 107 -14.10 1.27 1.90
CA GLY A 107 -14.67 2.16 2.90
C GLY A 107 -15.89 1.57 3.64
N PRO A 108 -16.55 2.37 4.51
CA PRO A 108 -17.63 1.90 5.41
C PRO A 108 -18.81 1.20 4.72
N GLY A 109 -19.04 1.44 3.42
CA GLY A 109 -20.08 0.76 2.64
C GLY A 109 -19.70 -0.64 2.15
N ASP A 110 -18.42 -1.01 2.15
CA ASP A 110 -17.90 -2.28 1.66
C ASP A 110 -16.58 -2.66 2.36
N VAL A 111 -16.65 -2.88 3.68
CA VAL A 111 -15.49 -3.19 4.53
C VAL A 111 -14.97 -4.61 4.27
N ARG A 112 -14.25 -4.77 3.16
CA ARG A 112 -13.59 -6.01 2.76
C ARG A 112 -12.28 -5.75 2.03
N TRP A 113 -11.34 -6.68 2.20
CA TRP A 113 -10.09 -6.67 1.46
C TRP A 113 -10.31 -7.13 0.02
N ARG A 114 -9.88 -6.30 -0.93
CA ARG A 114 -9.87 -6.61 -2.37
C ARG A 114 -8.48 -6.46 -2.95
N GLN A 115 -8.15 -7.33 -3.90
CA GLN A 115 -6.89 -7.22 -4.64
C GLN A 115 -7.05 -6.19 -5.76
N VAL A 116 -6.19 -5.17 -5.77
CA VAL A 116 -6.24 -4.06 -6.75
C VAL A 116 -5.11 -4.13 -7.78
N ALA A 117 -4.04 -4.88 -7.47
CA ALA A 117 -2.97 -5.22 -8.41
C ALA A 117 -2.31 -6.55 -8.00
N ALA A 118 -1.80 -7.30 -8.98
CA ALA A 118 -1.05 -8.53 -8.76
C ALA A 118 0.26 -8.29 -8.02
N ASN A 119 0.88 -7.11 -8.20
CA ASN A 119 2.06 -6.68 -7.48
C ASN A 119 2.26 -5.15 -7.54
N ALA A 120 3.32 -4.67 -6.89
CA ALA A 120 3.66 -3.25 -6.85
C ALA A 120 3.99 -2.65 -8.23
N ALA A 121 4.58 -3.43 -9.15
CA ALA A 121 4.90 -2.92 -10.48
C ALA A 121 3.62 -2.64 -11.29
N GLU A 122 2.65 -3.56 -11.23
CA GLU A 122 1.35 -3.36 -11.87
C GLU A 122 0.59 -2.17 -11.25
N LEU A 123 0.58 -2.04 -9.91
CA LEU A 123 -0.03 -0.88 -9.25
C LEU A 123 0.55 0.44 -9.77
N ILE A 124 1.89 0.53 -9.83
CA ILE A 124 2.60 1.72 -10.31
C ILE A 124 2.24 2.04 -11.76
N ASP A 125 2.14 1.02 -12.61
CA ASP A 125 1.78 1.18 -14.02
C ASP A 125 0.36 1.77 -14.17
N ARG A 126 -0.60 1.19 -13.46
CA ARG A 126 -2.00 1.65 -13.46
C ARG A 126 -2.18 3.09 -12.93
N LEU A 127 -1.32 3.50 -12.00
CA LEU A 127 -1.37 4.83 -11.35
C LEU A 127 -0.68 5.94 -12.14
N TYR A 128 0.42 5.64 -12.86
CA TYR A 128 1.29 6.69 -13.41
C TYR A 128 1.64 6.56 -14.89
N ARG A 129 1.32 5.44 -15.55
CA ARG A 129 1.85 5.13 -16.90
C ARG A 129 0.78 4.72 -17.92
N ARG A 130 -0.46 5.14 -17.68
CA ARG A 130 -1.52 4.95 -18.67
C ARG A 130 -1.19 5.57 -20.02
#